data_AF-A0A388M7X7-F1
#
_entry.id   AF-A0A388M7X7-F1
#
_cell.length_a   1.000
_cell.length_b   1.000
_cell.length_c   1.000
_cell.angle_alpha   90.00
_cell.angle_beta   90.00
_cell.angle_gamma   90.00
#
_symmetry.space_group_name_H-M   'P 1'
#
loop_
_entity.id
_entity.type
_entity.pdbx_description
1 polymer ?
#
loop_
_entity_poly.entity_id
_entity_poly.type
_entity_poly.pdbx_seq_one_letter_code
_entity_poly.pdbx_strand_id
1 'polypeptide(L)'
;MGSRRFDSRKRRDRYGGYDTSGWESGGDERRDRSREEYRERRPSDKRGGSADSYDRRGYGEAGARQVRCYECKELGHYKSQCPRLQGRPGNGGQGGMVFLSKELEDSLSVVGRMAKQLLEKQKEVKDAKREAEEKRKKEEEEKAAKEAAARVELEKKKVKEEKIQKRKWEIKTSLAEQREMYETKLEKIVRSGIKRVSIGKKETAVAAQTSSSSEDEDEEVVVTPLVDKRKRRDSTGDVENNPPTETPSKLGKKEDTSTPTSSKRKGRGRPTKTEAQPNRMARGEDPWEGVPMGEKFSTESAYKKAVRKTLGSFYPKTLQLMCKGAAIPFYGVNDAVDILAELRVTFCFRGKAAPGSTSSKEDEIQIRGDKKEDSGEPDE
;
A
#
# COMPACT_ATOMS: atom_id res chain seq x y z
N MET A 1 -52.28 -5.08 -16.84
CA MET A 1 -52.16 -5.06 -18.32
C MET A 1 -51.55 -3.70 -18.68
N GLY A 2 -50.25 -3.57 -18.92
CA GLY A 2 -49.52 -3.84 -20.17
C GLY A 2 -48.66 -2.60 -20.45
N SER A 3 -47.37 -2.62 -20.08
CA SER A 3 -46.22 -2.72 -21.00
C SER A 3 -46.21 -1.70 -22.15
N ARG A 4 -45.23 -0.79 -22.15
CA ARG A 4 -44.30 -0.59 -23.28
C ARG A 4 -43.05 0.21 -22.88
N ARG A 5 -41.93 -0.41 -23.21
CA ARG A 5 -40.54 0.07 -23.17
C ARG A 5 -40.35 1.22 -24.17
N PHE A 6 -39.53 2.22 -23.82
CA PHE A 6 -38.64 2.84 -24.81
C PHE A 6 -37.31 3.22 -24.14
N ASP A 7 -36.32 2.39 -24.44
CA ASP A 7 -34.90 2.61 -24.21
C ASP A 7 -34.41 3.70 -25.17
N SER A 8 -33.83 4.78 -24.66
CA SER A 8 -33.12 5.77 -25.49
C SER A 8 -31.78 6.11 -24.86
N ARG A 9 -30.89 5.11 -24.89
CA ARG A 9 -29.45 5.34 -25.00
C ARG A 9 -29.16 6.08 -26.31
N LYS A 10 -28.83 7.36 -26.27
CA LYS A 10 -27.96 7.99 -27.29
C LYS A 10 -27.29 9.26 -26.76
N ARG A 11 -25.96 9.19 -26.75
CA ARG A 11 -24.99 10.27 -27.01
C ARG A 11 -25.01 11.47 -26.07
N ARG A 12 -24.08 11.45 -25.11
CA ARG A 12 -23.43 12.68 -24.64
C ARG A 12 -21.94 12.44 -24.39
N ASP A 13 -21.22 12.06 -25.45
CA ASP A 13 -19.77 12.23 -25.53
C ASP A 13 -19.48 13.60 -26.13
N ARG A 14 -19.27 14.59 -25.27
CA ARG A 14 -18.58 15.87 -25.56
C ARG A 14 -18.56 16.69 -24.28
N TYR A 15 -17.42 16.70 -23.57
CA TYR A 15 -16.71 17.89 -23.08
C TYR A 15 -15.62 17.52 -22.07
N GLY A 16 -14.44 18.13 -22.22
CA GLY A 16 -13.30 18.07 -21.30
C GLY A 16 -12.11 17.33 -21.93
N GLY A 17 -11.22 17.95 -22.70
CA GLY A 17 -10.58 19.25 -22.42
C GLY A 17 -9.40 19.01 -21.46
N TYR A 18 -8.36 18.33 -21.92
CA TYR A 18 -7.07 18.25 -21.23
C TYR A 18 -6.08 19.14 -21.95
N ASP A 19 -5.92 20.35 -21.41
CA ASP A 19 -4.77 21.21 -21.60
C ASP A 19 -3.55 20.52 -20.93
N THR A 20 -2.75 19.80 -21.71
CA THR A 20 -1.38 19.43 -21.33
C THR A 20 -0.44 20.52 -21.78
N SER A 21 -0.43 21.61 -21.03
CA SER A 21 0.60 22.65 -21.08
C SER A 21 1.81 22.23 -20.23
N GLY A 22 2.97 22.19 -20.87
CA GLY A 22 4.21 22.78 -20.34
C GLY A 22 4.92 22.07 -19.19
N TRP A 23 5.90 21.22 -19.54
CA TRP A 23 7.13 21.06 -18.76
C TRP A 23 8.33 21.08 -19.71
N GLU A 24 8.64 22.28 -20.20
CA GLU A 24 10.00 22.67 -20.55
C GLU A 24 10.74 23.00 -19.25
N SER A 25 11.74 22.18 -18.92
CA SER A 25 12.97 22.50 -18.17
C SER A 25 13.77 21.18 -18.19
N GLY A 26 14.82 21.03 -18.99
CA GLY A 26 15.97 21.92 -19.04
C GLY A 26 16.87 21.57 -17.86
N GLY A 27 17.76 20.59 -18.05
CA GLY A 27 18.63 20.06 -16.99
C GLY A 27 19.46 18.88 -17.46
N ASP A 28 20.27 19.14 -18.48
CA ASP A 28 21.42 18.33 -18.89
C ASP A 28 22.41 18.20 -17.72
N GLU A 29 22.70 16.99 -17.27
CA GLU A 29 24.01 16.66 -16.71
C GLU A 29 24.22 15.14 -16.71
N ARG A 30 24.76 14.68 -17.83
CA ARG A 30 25.90 13.74 -17.91
C ARG A 30 26.12 12.84 -16.67
N ARG A 31 25.61 11.61 -16.74
CA ARG A 31 26.40 10.47 -16.28
C ARG A 31 26.13 9.23 -17.11
N ASP A 32 27.03 9.02 -18.06
CA ASP A 32 27.48 7.71 -18.49
C ASP A 32 27.41 6.71 -17.34
N ARG A 33 26.49 5.75 -17.45
CA ARG A 33 26.75 4.35 -17.09
C ARG A 33 25.64 3.43 -17.58
N SER A 34 26.08 2.44 -18.32
CA SER A 34 25.43 1.14 -18.47
C SER A 34 24.27 1.05 -19.45
N ARG A 35 24.63 1.32 -20.69
CA ARG A 35 24.29 0.53 -21.88
C ARG A 35 24.62 -0.97 -21.71
N GLU A 36 24.05 -1.70 -20.73
CA GLU A 36 24.26 -3.16 -20.62
C GLU A 36 23.09 -4.02 -20.09
N GLU A 37 21.93 -3.48 -19.71
CA GLU A 37 20.88 -4.33 -19.09
C GLU A 37 19.64 -4.60 -19.97
N TYR A 38 19.81 -4.63 -21.30
CA TYR A 38 18.73 -4.95 -22.25
C TYR A 38 18.85 -6.37 -22.86
N ARG A 39 19.68 -7.26 -22.28
CA ARG A 39 19.94 -8.61 -22.84
C ARG A 39 19.56 -9.82 -21.99
N GLU A 40 19.06 -9.64 -20.77
CA GLU A 40 18.67 -10.78 -19.93
C GLU A 40 17.20 -10.76 -19.55
N ARG A 41 16.35 -11.15 -20.50
CA ARG A 41 15.10 -11.87 -20.20
C ARG A 41 14.61 -12.59 -21.46
N ARG A 42 15.31 -13.68 -21.77
CA ARG A 42 14.66 -14.86 -22.35
C ARG A 42 13.75 -15.47 -21.27
N PRO A 43 12.48 -15.71 -21.60
CA PRO A 43 11.87 -16.98 -21.29
C PRO A 43 11.78 -17.79 -22.58
N SER A 44 12.81 -18.61 -22.80
CA SER A 44 12.60 -19.88 -23.48
C SER A 44 11.82 -20.75 -22.50
N ASP A 45 10.56 -21.06 -22.79
CA ASP A 45 10.05 -22.44 -22.72
C ASP A 45 8.55 -22.53 -23.03
N LYS A 46 8.24 -23.48 -23.91
CA LYS A 46 6.96 -24.20 -24.03
C LYS A 46 5.74 -23.42 -24.55
N ARG A 47 5.73 -23.22 -25.87
CA ARG A 47 4.58 -23.67 -26.65
C ARG A 47 5.03 -24.45 -27.86
N GLY A 48 5.29 -25.74 -27.61
CA GLY A 48 5.39 -26.75 -28.66
C GLY A 48 4.07 -26.80 -29.42
N GLY A 49 4.07 -26.20 -30.61
CA GLY A 49 3.16 -26.52 -31.69
C GLY A 49 4.01 -27.12 -32.79
N SER A 50 4.35 -28.40 -32.63
CA SER A 50 4.75 -29.27 -33.72
C SER A 50 3.57 -29.33 -34.69
N ALA A 51 3.51 -28.37 -35.59
CA ALA A 51 2.79 -28.47 -36.84
C ALA A 51 3.87 -28.78 -37.87
N ASP A 52 4.20 -30.07 -37.90
CA ASP A 52 4.53 -30.80 -39.11
C ASP A 52 5.09 -29.96 -40.26
N SER A 53 6.42 -29.99 -40.30
CA SER A 53 7.19 -30.06 -41.52
C SER A 53 6.65 -31.15 -42.46
N TYR A 54 5.61 -30.84 -43.24
CA TYR A 54 5.37 -31.51 -44.51
C TYR A 54 5.50 -30.48 -45.64
N ASP A 55 6.66 -30.54 -46.28
CA ASP A 55 6.78 -30.39 -47.72
C ASP A 55 6.30 -29.08 -48.35
N ARG A 56 6.91 -27.96 -47.95
CA ARG A 56 7.08 -26.82 -48.88
C ARG A 56 8.22 -27.10 -49.87
N ARG A 57 8.16 -28.27 -50.50
CA ARG A 57 9.10 -28.75 -51.50
C ARG A 57 8.67 -28.20 -52.85
N GLY A 58 9.44 -27.24 -53.36
CA GLY A 58 9.61 -26.98 -54.79
C GLY A 58 8.39 -26.44 -55.54
N TYR A 59 8.32 -25.11 -55.66
CA TYR A 59 7.86 -24.49 -56.91
C TYR A 59 8.85 -24.88 -58.01
N GLY A 60 8.65 -26.07 -58.56
CA GLY A 60 9.36 -26.63 -59.68
C GLY A 60 8.32 -27.16 -60.66
N GLU A 61 8.07 -26.35 -61.67
CA GLU A 61 7.43 -26.67 -62.94
C GLU A 61 7.74 -28.13 -63.38
N ALA A 62 6.70 -28.85 -63.84
CA ALA A 62 6.73 -30.24 -64.37
C ALA A 62 6.53 -31.43 -63.41
N GLY A 63 5.49 -31.40 -62.56
CA GLY A 63 5.09 -32.60 -61.81
C GLY A 63 3.63 -32.61 -61.36
N ALA A 64 2.68 -32.66 -62.31
CA ALA A 64 1.29 -32.96 -61.98
C ALA A 64 1.25 -34.32 -61.26
N ARG A 65 1.12 -34.32 -59.93
CA ARG A 65 1.00 -35.53 -59.13
C ARG A 65 -0.24 -36.25 -59.63
N GLN A 66 -0.04 -37.29 -60.43
CA GLN A 66 -1.12 -38.07 -61.01
C GLN A 66 -1.86 -38.76 -59.86
N VAL A 67 -3.05 -38.25 -59.53
CA VAL A 67 -3.90 -38.80 -58.48
C VAL A 67 -4.41 -40.17 -58.95
N ARG A 68 -4.12 -41.23 -58.18
CA ARG A 68 -4.70 -42.56 -58.40
C ARG A 68 -6.03 -42.66 -57.65
N CYS A 69 -7.09 -43.06 -58.34
CA CYS A 69 -8.34 -43.40 -57.69
C CYS A 69 -8.14 -44.62 -56.79
N TYR A 70 -8.47 -44.52 -55.49
CA TYR A 70 -8.26 -45.61 -54.54
C TYR A 70 -9.11 -46.86 -54.84
N GLU A 71 -10.20 -46.74 -55.60
CA GLU A 71 -11.10 -47.86 -55.92
C GLU A 71 -10.72 -48.59 -57.21
N CYS A 72 -10.46 -47.87 -58.31
CA CYS A 72 -10.07 -48.53 -59.57
C CYS A 72 -8.56 -48.54 -59.82
N LYS A 73 -7.76 -47.81 -59.02
CA LYS A 73 -6.31 -47.62 -59.16
C LYS A 73 -5.84 -46.94 -60.45
N GLU A 74 -6.77 -46.46 -61.28
CA GLU A 74 -6.46 -45.68 -62.47
C GLU A 74 -6.05 -44.25 -62.10
N LEU A 75 -5.13 -43.69 -62.89
CA LEU A 75 -4.59 -42.35 -62.72
C LEU A 75 -5.52 -41.32 -63.38
N GLY A 76 -5.69 -40.15 -62.76
CA GLY A 76 -6.34 -38.99 -63.39
C GLY A 76 -7.73 -38.61 -62.85
N HIS A 77 -8.28 -39.34 -61.88
CA HIS A 77 -9.56 -38.98 -61.24
C HIS A 77 -9.57 -39.29 -59.74
N TYR A 78 -10.37 -38.53 -59.00
CA TYR A 78 -10.66 -38.81 -57.59
C TYR A 78 -11.78 -39.86 -57.48
N LYS A 79 -11.88 -40.53 -56.32
CA LYS A 79 -12.90 -41.55 -56.05
C LYS A 79 -14.33 -41.12 -56.44
N SER A 80 -14.70 -39.88 -56.17
CA SER A 80 -16.03 -39.33 -56.51
C SER A 80 -16.35 -39.27 -58.00
N GLN A 81 -15.33 -39.33 -58.85
CA GLN A 81 -15.43 -39.27 -60.31
C GLN A 81 -15.07 -40.61 -60.96
N CYS A 82 -15.02 -41.70 -60.18
CA CYS A 82 -14.65 -43.00 -60.71
C CYS A 82 -15.73 -43.53 -61.65
N PRO A 83 -15.43 -43.78 -62.95
CA PRO A 83 -16.41 -44.30 -63.90
C PRO A 83 -16.97 -45.66 -63.48
N ARG A 84 -16.16 -46.46 -62.75
CA ARG A 84 -16.61 -47.74 -62.17
C ARG A 84 -17.69 -47.58 -61.10
N LEU A 85 -17.73 -46.47 -60.38
CA LEU A 85 -18.83 -46.17 -59.46
C LEU A 85 -20.08 -45.64 -60.19
N GLN A 86 -19.90 -44.90 -61.29
CA GLN A 86 -21.03 -44.42 -62.11
C GLN A 86 -21.68 -45.54 -62.93
N GLY A 87 -20.96 -46.61 -63.24
CA GLY A 87 -21.40 -47.70 -64.10
C GLY A 87 -22.19 -48.83 -63.45
N ARG A 88 -22.71 -48.70 -62.23
CA ARG A 88 -23.65 -49.67 -61.65
C ARG A 88 -25.09 -49.14 -61.76
N PRO A 89 -25.77 -49.28 -62.91
CA PRO A 89 -27.17 -48.88 -63.10
C PRO A 89 -28.17 -49.83 -62.41
N GLY A 90 -27.77 -50.46 -61.30
CA GLY A 90 -28.54 -51.49 -60.61
C GLY A 90 -28.35 -51.40 -59.11
N ASN A 91 -29.45 -51.19 -58.41
CA ASN A 91 -29.57 -50.74 -57.01
C ASN A 91 -29.18 -49.28 -56.81
N GLY A 92 -30.08 -48.42 -57.29
CA GLY A 92 -30.27 -47.11 -56.69
C GLY A 92 -30.26 -47.26 -55.18
N GLY A 93 -29.34 -46.53 -54.55
CA GLY A 93 -29.30 -46.35 -53.12
C GLY A 93 -30.55 -45.64 -52.64
N GLN A 94 -31.69 -46.33 -52.67
CA GLN A 94 -32.48 -46.47 -51.45
C GLN A 94 -31.55 -47.17 -50.45
N GLY A 95 -30.57 -46.42 -49.94
CA GLY A 95 -30.14 -46.66 -48.58
C GLY A 95 -31.45 -46.67 -47.82
N GLY A 96 -31.79 -47.84 -47.27
CA GLY A 96 -33.02 -48.04 -46.55
C GLY A 96 -33.11 -46.97 -45.49
N MET A 97 -33.74 -45.85 -45.84
CA MET A 97 -34.41 -44.99 -44.89
C MET A 97 -35.47 -45.91 -44.36
N VAL A 98 -35.08 -46.66 -43.32
CA VAL A 98 -36.02 -47.20 -42.37
C VAL A 98 -36.83 -45.96 -41.99
N PHE A 99 -38.03 -45.84 -42.55
CA PHE A 99 -38.95 -44.77 -42.22
C PHE A 99 -39.30 -45.02 -40.77
N LEU A 100 -38.48 -44.46 -39.89
CA LEU A 100 -38.77 -44.41 -38.48
C LEU A 100 -40.05 -43.60 -38.38
N SER A 101 -41.03 -44.11 -37.64
CA SER A 101 -42.24 -43.36 -37.37
C SER A 101 -41.86 -41.96 -36.90
N LYS A 102 -42.56 -40.92 -37.37
CA LYS A 102 -42.24 -39.51 -37.08
C LYS A 102 -42.03 -39.23 -35.57
N GLU A 103 -42.72 -39.99 -34.72
CA GLU A 103 -42.57 -39.97 -33.25
C GLU A 103 -41.18 -40.44 -32.77
N LEU A 104 -40.58 -41.45 -33.40
CA LEU A 104 -39.22 -41.91 -33.12
C LEU A 104 -38.18 -40.87 -33.56
N GLU A 105 -38.37 -40.22 -34.70
CA GLU A 105 -37.47 -39.13 -35.13
C GLU A 105 -37.52 -37.93 -34.18
N ASP A 106 -38.71 -37.54 -33.74
CA ASP A 106 -38.90 -36.45 -32.79
C ASP A 106 -38.31 -36.78 -31.40
N SER A 107 -38.49 -38.01 -30.92
CA SER A 107 -37.90 -38.45 -29.65
C SER A 107 -36.37 -38.49 -29.70
N LEU A 108 -35.77 -38.98 -30.80
CA LEU A 108 -34.33 -38.97 -31.00
C LEU A 108 -33.78 -37.54 -31.13
N SER A 109 -34.53 -36.61 -31.74
CA SER A 109 -34.19 -35.19 -31.80
C SER A 109 -34.18 -34.53 -30.42
N VAL A 110 -35.15 -34.85 -29.56
CA VAL A 110 -35.18 -34.39 -28.16
C VAL A 110 -33.98 -34.92 -27.38
N VAL A 111 -33.66 -36.21 -27.49
CA VAL A 111 -32.48 -36.82 -26.86
C VAL A 111 -31.20 -36.16 -27.37
N GLY A 112 -31.08 -35.91 -28.68
CA GLY A 112 -29.95 -35.21 -29.28
C GLY A 112 -29.76 -33.79 -28.74
N ARG A 113 -30.85 -33.05 -28.50
CA ARG A 113 -30.81 -31.72 -27.87
C ARG A 113 -30.39 -31.79 -26.39
N MET A 114 -30.92 -32.75 -25.63
CA MET A 114 -30.50 -32.94 -24.24
C MET A 114 -29.03 -33.34 -24.12
N ALA A 115 -28.53 -34.22 -24.98
CA ALA A 115 -27.13 -34.62 -25.00
C ALA A 115 -26.19 -33.43 -25.28
N LYS A 116 -26.56 -32.55 -26.22
CA LYS A 116 -25.83 -31.30 -26.48
C LYS A 116 -25.80 -30.38 -25.26
N GLN A 117 -26.95 -30.17 -24.61
CA GLN A 117 -27.03 -29.36 -23.39
C GLN A 117 -26.18 -29.90 -22.24
N LEU A 118 -26.11 -31.24 -22.07
CA LEU A 118 -25.25 -31.85 -21.04
C LEU A 118 -23.76 -31.63 -21.34
N LEU A 119 -23.34 -31.73 -22.60
CA LEU A 119 -21.96 -31.46 -23.01
C LEU A 119 -21.59 -29.98 -22.86
N GLU A 120 -22.50 -29.06 -23.17
CA GLU A 120 -22.29 -27.62 -22.96
C GLU A 120 -22.11 -27.31 -21.47
N LYS A 121 -23.02 -27.80 -20.61
CA LYS A 121 -22.89 -27.66 -19.15
C LYS A 121 -21.57 -28.23 -18.61
N GLN A 122 -21.13 -29.37 -19.12
CA GLN A 122 -19.87 -29.97 -18.69
C GLN A 122 -18.65 -29.13 -19.14
N LYS A 123 -18.70 -28.51 -20.31
CA LYS A 123 -17.66 -27.58 -20.79
C LYS A 123 -17.63 -26.32 -19.95
N GLU A 124 -18.77 -25.70 -19.67
CA GLU A 124 -18.88 -24.51 -18.81
C GLU A 124 -18.30 -24.76 -17.42
N VAL A 125 -18.61 -25.90 -16.79
CA VAL A 125 -18.05 -26.26 -15.48
C VAL A 125 -16.53 -26.45 -15.54
N LYS A 126 -16.02 -27.07 -16.60
CA LYS A 126 -14.57 -27.26 -16.79
C LYS A 126 -13.84 -25.94 -17.02
N ASP A 127 -14.42 -25.04 -17.82
CA ASP A 127 -13.82 -23.74 -18.11
C ASP A 127 -13.90 -22.81 -16.90
N ALA A 128 -15.02 -22.82 -16.15
CA ALA A 128 -15.12 -22.12 -14.87
C ALA A 128 -14.09 -22.63 -13.85
N LYS A 129 -13.83 -23.95 -13.81
CA LYS A 129 -12.78 -24.52 -12.95
C LYS A 129 -11.38 -24.06 -13.36
N ARG A 130 -11.08 -24.01 -14.66
CA ARG A 130 -9.78 -23.51 -15.19
C ARG A 130 -9.58 -22.03 -14.88
N GLU A 131 -10.62 -21.21 -15.07
CA GLU A 131 -10.54 -19.78 -14.77
C GLU A 131 -10.35 -19.52 -13.26
N ALA A 132 -11.01 -20.30 -12.40
CA ALA A 132 -10.82 -20.21 -10.95
C ALA A 132 -9.41 -20.61 -10.53
N GLU A 133 -8.84 -21.66 -11.12
CA GLU A 133 -7.46 -22.11 -10.86
C GLU A 133 -6.44 -21.07 -11.33
N GLU A 134 -6.64 -20.47 -12.51
CA GLU A 134 -5.76 -19.41 -13.02
C GLU A 134 -5.82 -18.15 -12.15
N LYS A 135 -7.01 -17.76 -11.66
CA LYS A 135 -7.15 -16.64 -10.71
C LYS A 135 -6.42 -16.92 -9.41
N ARG A 136 -6.57 -18.13 -8.86
CA ARG A 136 -5.84 -18.55 -7.65
C ARG A 136 -4.33 -18.50 -7.84
N LYS A 137 -3.83 -18.98 -8.99
CA LYS A 137 -2.41 -18.94 -9.31
C LYS A 137 -1.87 -17.51 -9.41
N LYS A 138 -2.62 -16.59 -10.03
CA LYS A 138 -2.24 -15.16 -10.10
C LYS A 138 -2.23 -14.49 -8.74
N GLU A 139 -3.20 -14.79 -7.87
CA GLU A 139 -3.24 -14.27 -6.50
C GLU A 139 -2.07 -14.78 -5.65
N GLU A 140 -1.69 -16.06 -5.80
CA GLU A 140 -0.53 -16.64 -5.11
C GLU A 140 0.79 -16.04 -5.58
N GLU A 141 0.96 -15.84 -6.90
CA GLU A 141 2.15 -15.17 -7.47
C GLU A 141 2.24 -13.70 -7.01
N GLU A 142 1.12 -12.97 -6.97
CA GLU A 142 1.08 -11.59 -6.46
C GLU A 142 1.40 -11.54 -4.96
N LYS A 143 0.89 -12.50 -4.17
CA LYS A 143 1.20 -12.60 -2.74
C LYS A 143 2.68 -12.91 -2.51
N ALA A 144 3.27 -13.82 -3.28
CA ALA A 144 4.69 -14.14 -3.22
C ALA A 144 5.57 -12.92 -3.58
N ALA A 145 5.19 -12.15 -4.61
CA ALA A 145 5.89 -10.93 -4.99
C ALA A 145 5.86 -9.86 -3.89
N LYS A 146 4.71 -9.69 -3.21
CA LYS A 146 4.59 -8.77 -2.07
C LYS A 146 5.42 -9.21 -0.86
N GLU A 147 5.45 -10.51 -0.56
CA GLU A 147 6.27 -11.04 0.54
C GLU A 147 7.77 -10.86 0.26
N ALA A 148 8.22 -11.14 -0.96
CA ALA A 148 9.62 -10.93 -1.34
C ALA A 148 10.02 -9.45 -1.24
N ALA A 149 9.15 -8.52 -1.67
CA ALA A 149 9.39 -7.09 -1.52
C ALA A 149 9.49 -6.65 -0.05
N ALA A 150 8.63 -7.20 0.83
CA ALA A 150 8.66 -6.91 2.26
C ALA A 150 9.97 -7.41 2.92
N ARG A 151 10.47 -8.59 2.55
CA ARG A 151 11.75 -9.12 3.06
C ARG A 151 12.93 -8.20 2.70
N VAL A 152 12.99 -7.75 1.45
CA VAL A 152 14.05 -6.82 0.99
C VAL A 152 13.99 -5.48 1.75
N GLU A 153 12.81 -4.98 2.08
CA GLU A 153 12.69 -3.74 2.85
C GLU A 153 13.19 -3.91 4.30
N LEU A 154 12.91 -5.06 4.92
CA LEU A 154 13.41 -5.37 6.27
C LEU A 154 14.94 -5.51 6.29
N GLU A 155 15.55 -6.15 5.29
CA GLU A 155 17.01 -6.24 5.17
C GLU A 155 17.65 -4.86 5.00
N LYS A 156 17.05 -3.98 4.19
CA LYS A 156 17.52 -2.59 4.05
C LYS A 156 17.44 -1.81 5.37
N LYS A 157 16.45 -2.08 6.23
CA LYS A 157 16.34 -1.46 7.56
C LYS A 157 17.43 -1.98 8.49
N LYS A 158 17.65 -3.29 8.55
CA LYS A 158 18.73 -3.90 9.34
C LYS A 158 20.11 -3.36 8.96
N VAL A 159 20.43 -3.27 7.67
CA VAL A 159 21.71 -2.71 7.20
C VAL A 159 21.87 -1.24 7.59
N LYS A 160 20.79 -0.45 7.59
CA LYS A 160 20.84 0.96 8.05
C LYS A 160 21.06 1.03 9.56
N GLU A 161 20.42 0.18 10.34
CA GLU A 161 20.57 0.10 11.79
C GLU A 161 21.99 -0.33 12.18
N GLU A 162 22.56 -1.35 11.53
CA GLU A 162 23.95 -1.79 11.73
C GLU A 162 24.96 -0.67 11.41
N LYS A 163 24.75 0.09 10.33
CA LYS A 163 25.59 1.26 10.01
C LYS A 163 25.52 2.34 11.09
N ILE A 164 24.35 2.58 11.67
CA ILE A 164 24.19 3.54 12.77
C ILE A 164 24.86 3.01 14.04
N GLN A 165 24.72 1.72 14.35
CA GLN A 165 25.39 1.10 15.50
C GLN A 165 26.91 1.16 15.35
N LYS A 166 27.45 0.88 14.16
CA LYS A 166 28.87 0.98 13.87
C LYS A 166 29.41 2.39 14.12
N ARG A 167 28.72 3.43 13.60
CA ARG A 167 29.08 4.84 13.87
C ARG A 167 29.01 5.19 15.36
N LYS A 168 27.98 4.72 16.06
CA LYS A 168 27.86 4.93 17.51
C LYS A 168 29.00 4.25 18.27
N TRP A 169 29.43 3.07 17.83
CA TRP A 169 30.55 2.36 18.42
C TRP A 169 31.86 3.10 18.16
N GLU A 170 32.11 3.54 16.93
CA GLU A 170 33.28 4.37 16.57
C GLU A 170 33.36 5.65 17.43
N ILE A 171 32.24 6.34 17.66
CA ILE A 171 32.19 7.52 18.55
C ILE A 171 32.46 7.14 20.02
N LYS A 172 31.95 6.01 20.50
CA LYS A 172 32.23 5.55 21.87
C LYS A 172 33.70 5.21 22.04
N THR A 173 34.31 4.58 21.05
CA THR A 173 35.74 4.24 21.05
C THR A 173 36.59 5.50 21.09
N SER A 174 36.30 6.50 20.26
CA SER A 174 37.06 7.77 20.29
C SER A 174 36.92 8.54 21.61
N LEU A 175 35.74 8.50 22.25
CA LEU A 175 35.55 9.07 23.58
C LEU A 175 36.29 8.32 24.68
N ALA A 176 36.43 6.99 24.56
CA ALA A 176 37.23 6.19 25.49
C ALA A 176 38.72 6.50 25.35
N GLU A 177 39.22 6.60 24.11
CA GLU A 177 40.61 7.00 23.82
C GLU A 177 40.93 8.40 24.38
N GLN A 178 40.01 9.36 24.23
CA GLN A 178 40.18 10.69 24.84
C GLN A 178 40.27 10.61 26.37
N ARG A 179 39.41 9.83 27.04
CA ARG A 179 39.45 9.65 28.49
C ARG A 179 40.78 9.08 28.96
N GLU A 180 41.30 8.05 28.30
CA GLU A 180 42.59 7.45 28.62
C GLU A 180 43.75 8.46 28.43
N MET A 181 43.70 9.27 27.36
CA MET A 181 44.66 10.36 27.17
C MET A 181 44.59 11.41 28.29
N TYR A 182 43.41 11.75 28.80
CA TYR A 182 43.27 12.69 29.91
C TYR A 182 43.72 12.09 31.24
N GLU A 183 43.40 10.82 31.51
CA GLU A 183 43.84 10.12 32.72
C GLU A 183 45.37 10.01 32.78
N THR A 184 46.01 9.66 31.65
CA THR A 184 47.48 9.61 31.57
C THR A 184 48.14 10.99 31.73
N LYS A 185 47.51 12.07 31.23
CA LYS A 185 47.97 13.45 31.47
C LYS A 185 47.82 13.86 32.94
N LEU A 186 46.68 13.56 33.56
CA LEU A 186 46.46 13.83 34.98
C LEU A 186 47.45 13.05 35.85
N GLU A 187 47.72 11.78 35.53
CA GLU A 187 48.70 10.99 36.25
C GLU A 187 50.12 11.60 36.15
N LYS A 188 50.50 12.12 34.98
CA LYS A 188 51.78 12.85 34.80
C LYS A 188 51.84 14.12 35.66
N ILE A 189 50.77 14.91 35.71
CA ILE A 189 50.69 16.13 36.52
C ILE A 189 50.74 15.80 38.01
N VAL A 190 50.03 14.76 38.45
CA VAL A 190 50.06 14.31 39.85
C VAL A 190 51.46 13.82 40.24
N ARG A 191 52.10 13.00 39.38
CA ARG A 191 53.47 12.52 39.61
C ARG A 191 54.52 13.65 39.62
N SER A 192 54.33 14.71 38.84
CA SER A 192 55.26 15.86 38.80
C SER A 192 54.98 16.89 39.92
N GLY A 193 53.71 17.14 40.26
CA GLY A 193 53.29 18.12 41.26
C GLY A 193 53.60 17.74 42.71
N ILE A 194 53.51 16.45 43.05
CA ILE A 194 53.79 15.98 44.43
C ILE A 194 55.28 16.14 44.79
N LYS A 195 56.20 16.22 43.82
CA LYS A 195 57.64 16.39 44.09
C LYS A 195 58.06 17.80 44.50
N ARG A 196 57.20 18.82 44.43
CA ARG A 196 57.57 20.23 44.77
C ARG A 196 56.97 20.79 46.06
N VAL A 197 56.10 20.06 46.76
CA VAL A 197 55.46 20.54 48.01
C VAL A 197 56.02 19.84 49.26
N SER A 198 57.32 19.58 49.29
CA SER A 198 58.02 19.36 50.57
C SER A 198 58.30 20.74 51.18
N ILE A 199 57.25 21.38 51.71
CA ILE A 199 57.36 22.61 52.49
C ILE A 199 58.07 22.28 53.79
N GLY A 200 59.32 22.71 53.89
CA GLY A 200 60.04 22.84 55.15
C GLY A 200 59.26 23.75 56.08
N LYS A 201 58.96 23.21 57.26
CA LYS A 201 58.44 23.92 58.44
C LYS A 201 59.37 25.11 58.74
N LYS A 202 58.96 26.34 58.42
CA LYS A 202 59.61 27.56 58.90
C LYS A 202 58.55 28.58 59.29
N GLU A 203 58.44 28.78 60.61
CA GLU A 203 57.78 29.92 61.24
C GLU A 203 58.46 31.22 60.79
N THR A 204 57.70 32.22 60.38
CA THR A 204 57.91 33.65 60.70
C THR A 204 56.87 34.53 60.00
N ALA A 205 56.59 35.65 60.65
CA ALA A 205 55.46 36.53 60.44
C ALA A 205 55.74 37.72 59.48
N VAL A 206 54.65 38.42 59.15
CA VAL A 206 54.55 39.85 58.74
C VAL A 206 54.70 40.21 57.23
N ALA A 207 53.73 41.05 56.80
CA ALA A 207 53.71 42.07 55.74
C ALA A 207 53.55 41.69 54.25
N ALA A 208 52.32 41.95 53.77
CA ALA A 208 51.93 42.91 52.72
C ALA A 208 52.53 42.90 51.29
N GLN A 209 51.62 43.23 50.36
CA GLN A 209 51.77 43.82 49.01
C GLN A 209 51.93 42.93 47.75
N THR A 210 50.77 42.70 47.11
CA THR A 210 50.40 43.00 45.70
C THR A 210 51.42 43.00 44.54
N SER A 211 51.19 42.13 43.55
CA SER A 211 51.17 42.35 42.07
C SER A 211 50.80 41.01 41.39
N SER A 212 49.68 40.81 40.69
CA SER A 212 49.22 41.27 39.35
C SER A 212 50.22 41.06 38.19
N SER A 213 50.05 39.97 37.42
CA SER A 213 50.42 39.78 35.99
C SER A 213 49.85 38.41 35.56
N SER A 214 48.77 38.26 34.76
CA SER A 214 48.52 38.60 33.34
C SER A 214 49.34 37.76 32.36
N GLU A 215 48.63 36.99 31.50
CA GLU A 215 48.97 36.20 30.28
C GLU A 215 48.26 34.83 30.36
N ASP A 216 47.05 34.59 29.81
CA ASP A 216 46.55 34.68 28.42
C ASP A 216 47.23 33.66 27.49
N GLU A 217 46.58 32.51 27.26
CA GLU A 217 46.40 31.84 25.94
C GLU A 217 45.43 30.62 26.08
N ASP A 218 44.30 30.76 25.37
CA ASP A 218 43.44 29.74 24.74
C ASP A 218 42.79 28.60 25.57
N GLU A 219 41.68 28.93 26.23
CA GLU A 219 40.58 27.98 26.46
C GLU A 219 39.38 28.31 25.55
N GLU A 220 39.12 27.44 24.57
CA GLU A 220 37.89 27.38 23.78
C GLU A 220 36.70 26.99 24.68
N VAL A 221 36.13 27.96 25.36
CA VAL A 221 34.82 27.84 26.02
C VAL A 221 33.76 28.40 25.09
N VAL A 222 33.09 27.51 24.36
CA VAL A 222 31.87 27.80 23.60
C VAL A 222 30.73 28.09 24.58
N VAL A 223 30.65 29.34 25.02
CA VAL A 223 29.43 29.94 25.58
C VAL A 223 28.79 30.77 24.49
N THR A 224 27.59 30.36 24.07
CA THR A 224 26.68 31.18 23.27
C THR A 224 25.70 31.87 24.21
N PRO A 225 25.64 33.21 24.23
CA PRO A 225 24.50 33.93 24.76
C PRO A 225 23.90 34.82 23.66
N LEU A 226 22.65 34.57 23.26
CA LEU A 226 21.85 35.62 22.65
C LEU A 226 20.47 35.70 23.29
N VAL A 227 20.39 36.69 24.16
CA VAL A 227 19.22 37.23 24.82
C VAL A 227 18.30 37.85 23.76
N ASP A 228 17.10 37.32 23.58
CA ASP A 228 16.05 38.06 22.86
C ASP A 228 14.94 38.48 23.84
N LYS A 229 15.09 39.71 24.34
CA LYS A 229 14.08 40.45 25.08
C LYS A 229 13.09 41.02 24.07
N ARG A 230 11.84 40.53 24.03
CA ARG A 230 10.71 41.37 23.62
C ARG A 230 9.36 40.95 24.21
N LYS A 231 8.94 41.80 25.15
CA LYS A 231 7.57 42.20 25.52
C LYS A 231 6.57 41.09 25.85
N ARG A 232 6.51 40.79 27.16
CA ARG A 232 5.25 40.60 27.88
C ARG A 232 4.29 41.73 27.50
N ARG A 233 3.08 41.36 27.08
CA ARG A 233 1.90 42.20 27.21
C ARG A 233 0.93 41.43 28.07
N ASP A 234 0.93 41.78 29.35
CA ASP A 234 -0.14 41.45 30.27
C ASP A 234 -1.40 42.18 29.78
N SER A 235 -2.47 41.45 29.55
CA SER A 235 -3.82 42.01 29.47
C SER A 235 -4.75 41.00 30.13
N THR A 236 -4.62 40.98 31.45
CA THR A 236 -5.72 40.83 32.39
C THR A 236 -6.79 41.86 32.01
N GLY A 237 -7.85 41.39 31.38
CA GLY A 237 -9.05 42.16 31.08
C GLY A 237 -10.21 41.48 31.78
N ASP A 238 -10.35 41.81 33.06
CA ASP A 238 -11.53 41.59 33.88
C ASP A 238 -12.69 42.38 33.25
N VAL A 239 -13.74 41.71 32.78
CA VAL A 239 -15.01 42.33 32.44
C VAL A 239 -16.11 41.50 33.07
N GLU A 240 -16.43 41.93 34.27
CA GLU A 240 -17.67 41.67 34.95
C GLU A 240 -18.90 42.06 34.09
N ASN A 241 -19.94 41.22 34.22
CA ASN A 241 -21.35 41.58 34.38
C ASN A 241 -22.20 42.20 33.24
N ASN A 242 -23.28 41.43 32.92
CA ASN A 242 -24.67 41.78 32.55
C ASN A 242 -25.08 41.92 31.06
N PRO A 243 -26.38 41.73 30.72
CA PRO A 243 -27.22 40.52 30.84
C PRO A 243 -27.94 40.23 29.47
N PRO A 244 -28.93 39.29 29.35
CA PRO A 244 -29.43 38.85 28.04
C PRO A 244 -30.50 39.80 27.51
N THR A 245 -30.31 40.33 26.30
CA THR A 245 -31.37 41.05 25.57
C THR A 245 -31.85 40.26 24.37
N GLU A 246 -33.11 39.88 24.53
CA GLU A 246 -34.14 39.50 23.57
C GLU A 246 -33.98 40.02 22.13
N THR A 247 -34.43 39.16 21.22
CA THR A 247 -34.68 39.37 19.79
C THR A 247 -35.35 40.71 19.45
N PRO A 248 -35.26 41.15 18.18
CA PRO A 248 -36.50 41.15 17.41
C PRO A 248 -36.41 40.62 15.97
N SER A 249 -37.45 39.84 15.67
CA SER A 249 -38.21 39.67 14.41
C SER A 249 -37.70 40.27 13.09
N LYS A 250 -37.66 39.37 12.09
CA LYS A 250 -38.09 39.52 10.68
C LYS A 250 -38.68 40.88 10.29
N LEU A 251 -38.17 41.46 9.19
CA LEU A 251 -38.90 41.87 7.97
C LEU A 251 -38.02 42.78 7.11
N GLY A 252 -37.97 42.57 5.79
CA GLY A 252 -37.54 43.62 4.86
C GLY A 252 -36.75 43.18 3.64
N LYS A 253 -37.49 42.87 2.57
CA LYS A 253 -37.26 43.27 1.17
C LYS A 253 -35.80 43.53 0.73
N LYS A 254 -35.33 42.67 -0.19
CA LYS A 254 -34.27 43.00 -1.14
C LYS A 254 -34.88 43.80 -2.28
N GLU A 255 -34.37 45.01 -2.52
CA GLU A 255 -34.47 45.70 -3.80
C GLU A 255 -33.13 46.37 -4.07
N ASP A 256 -32.67 46.21 -5.30
CA ASP A 256 -31.34 46.46 -5.80
C ASP A 256 -30.96 47.95 -5.75
N THR A 257 -29.75 48.26 -5.27
CA THR A 257 -28.98 49.36 -5.85
C THR A 257 -27.49 49.28 -5.50
N SER A 258 -26.69 49.45 -6.55
CA SER A 258 -25.34 50.00 -6.59
C SER A 258 -24.25 49.36 -5.73
N THR A 259 -23.56 48.42 -6.39
CA THR A 259 -22.12 48.18 -6.35
C THR A 259 -21.29 49.37 -5.80
N PRO A 260 -20.73 49.26 -4.59
CA PRO A 260 -19.50 49.97 -4.25
C PRO A 260 -18.34 49.05 -4.63
N THR A 261 -17.47 49.54 -5.49
CA THR A 261 -16.15 48.97 -5.79
C THR A 261 -15.40 48.72 -4.48
N SER A 262 -15.49 47.48 -3.98
CA SER A 262 -14.84 47.10 -2.73
C SER A 262 -13.34 47.13 -2.95
N SER A 263 -12.69 48.11 -2.36
CA SER A 263 -11.29 48.01 -1.99
C SER A 263 -11.06 46.63 -1.35
N LYS A 264 -10.05 45.90 -1.85
CA LYS A 264 -9.56 44.64 -1.29
C LYS A 264 -9.23 44.85 0.19
N ARG A 265 -10.23 44.77 1.07
CA ARG A 265 -10.00 44.38 2.45
C ARG A 265 -9.33 43.03 2.33
N LYS A 266 -8.05 42.95 2.74
CA LYS A 266 -7.36 41.70 3.05
C LYS A 266 -8.24 41.03 4.11
N GLY A 267 -9.28 40.33 3.66
CA GLY A 267 -10.16 39.54 4.50
C GLY A 267 -9.21 38.64 5.24
N ARG A 268 -9.23 38.73 6.58
CA ARG A 268 -8.40 37.92 7.48
C ARG A 268 -8.42 36.51 6.93
N GLY A 269 -7.34 36.15 6.24
CA GLY A 269 -7.31 35.00 5.35
C GLY A 269 -7.60 33.81 6.23
N ARG A 270 -8.71 33.13 5.96
CA ARG A 270 -9.02 31.88 6.65
C ARG A 270 -7.76 31.02 6.45
N PRO A 271 -7.03 30.66 7.53
CA PRO A 271 -5.74 30.00 7.40
C PRO A 271 -5.92 28.82 6.46
N THR A 272 -5.09 28.77 5.42
CA THR A 272 -5.14 27.66 4.49
C THR A 272 -4.93 26.38 5.30
N LYS A 273 -5.70 25.33 4.99
CA LYS A 273 -5.62 24.04 5.71
C LYS A 273 -4.19 23.50 5.81
N THR A 274 -3.35 23.89 4.86
CA THR A 274 -1.91 23.63 4.76
C THR A 274 -1.11 24.14 5.95
N GLU A 275 -1.42 25.32 6.45
CA GLU A 275 -0.64 25.98 7.50
C GLU A 275 -1.20 25.73 8.90
N ALA A 276 -2.51 25.47 8.98
CA ALA A 276 -3.17 25.20 10.26
C ALA A 276 -2.70 23.90 10.91
N GLN A 277 -2.59 22.79 10.15
CA GLN A 277 -2.23 21.48 10.72
C GLN A 277 -0.86 21.40 11.41
N PRO A 278 0.26 21.85 10.79
CA PRO A 278 1.56 21.76 11.45
C PRO A 278 1.63 22.64 12.71
N ASN A 279 0.95 23.79 12.71
CA ASN A 279 0.89 24.69 13.86
C ASN A 279 0.10 24.10 15.05
N ARG A 280 -0.93 23.28 14.78
CA ARG A 280 -1.67 22.57 15.83
C ARG A 280 -0.83 21.49 16.50
N MET A 281 -0.11 20.72 15.69
CA MET A 281 0.84 19.71 16.19
C MET A 281 1.95 20.33 17.04
N ALA A 282 2.47 21.50 16.65
CA ALA A 282 3.45 22.24 17.44
C ALA A 282 2.90 22.75 18.78
N ARG A 283 1.59 22.93 18.90
CA ARG A 283 0.89 23.31 20.15
C ARG A 283 0.54 22.11 21.03
N GLY A 284 0.81 20.89 20.58
CA GLY A 284 0.42 19.68 21.30
C GLY A 284 -1.08 19.37 21.25
N GLU A 285 -1.82 19.95 20.30
CA GLU A 285 -3.21 19.57 20.07
C GLU A 285 -3.30 18.11 19.60
N ASP A 286 -4.38 17.42 19.99
CA ASP A 286 -4.57 15.99 19.70
C ASP A 286 -4.54 15.75 18.18
N PRO A 287 -3.67 14.85 17.68
CA PRO A 287 -3.63 14.45 16.27
C PRO A 287 -4.97 13.95 15.70
N TRP A 288 -5.89 13.51 16.56
CA TRP A 288 -7.22 13.03 16.17
C TRP A 288 -8.27 14.14 16.07
N GLU A 289 -7.92 15.39 16.38
CA GLU A 289 -8.87 16.49 16.36
C GLU A 289 -9.40 16.76 14.92
N GLY A 290 -10.72 16.70 14.78
CA GLY A 290 -11.41 16.83 13.49
C GLY A 290 -11.65 15.52 12.74
N VAL A 291 -11.15 14.39 13.25
CA VAL A 291 -11.57 13.07 12.76
C VAL A 291 -13.00 12.79 13.26
N PRO A 292 -13.94 12.35 12.40
CA PRO A 292 -15.32 12.13 12.80
C PRO A 292 -15.43 11.12 13.94
N MET A 293 -16.35 11.37 14.88
CA MET A 293 -16.73 10.42 15.92
C MET A 293 -17.83 9.48 15.41
N GLY A 294 -17.81 8.22 15.84
CA GLY A 294 -18.71 7.16 15.34
C GLY A 294 -20.20 7.38 15.62
N GLU A 295 -20.57 8.29 16.52
CA GLU A 295 -21.96 8.54 16.93
C GLU A 295 -22.89 8.98 15.80
N LYS A 296 -22.34 9.65 14.77
CA LYS A 296 -23.15 10.21 13.67
C LYS A 296 -23.40 9.24 12.52
N PHE A 297 -22.89 8.01 12.61
CA PHE A 297 -22.91 7.05 11.50
C PHE A 297 -23.67 5.79 11.92
N SER A 298 -24.68 5.42 11.13
CA SER A 298 -25.52 4.24 11.40
C SER A 298 -24.84 2.92 11.07
N THR A 299 -23.86 2.92 10.17
CA THR A 299 -23.13 1.72 9.75
C THR A 299 -21.62 1.90 9.87
N GLU A 300 -20.93 0.82 10.22
CA GLU A 300 -19.47 0.77 10.36
C GLU A 300 -18.76 1.15 9.05
N SER A 301 -19.29 0.69 7.91
CA SER A 301 -18.74 0.98 6.60
C SER A 301 -18.83 2.46 6.21
N ALA A 302 -19.95 3.13 6.56
CA ALA A 302 -20.10 4.56 6.37
C ALA A 302 -19.12 5.35 7.25
N TYR A 303 -18.93 4.90 8.50
CA TYR A 303 -17.94 5.50 9.40
C TYR A 303 -16.50 5.33 8.87
N LYS A 304 -16.10 4.11 8.49
CA LYS A 304 -14.77 3.83 7.93
C LYS A 304 -14.50 4.68 6.70
N LYS A 305 -15.49 4.89 5.83
CA LYS A 305 -15.37 5.75 4.64
C LYS A 305 -15.18 7.23 5.00
N ALA A 306 -15.92 7.73 6.00
CA ALA A 306 -15.77 9.10 6.46
C ALA A 306 -14.39 9.35 7.10
N VAL A 307 -13.94 8.45 7.97
CA VAL A 307 -12.62 8.52 8.62
C VAL A 307 -11.50 8.47 7.58
N ARG A 308 -11.55 7.52 6.63
CA ARG A 308 -10.56 7.46 5.53
C ARG A 308 -10.51 8.76 4.73
N LYS A 309 -11.67 9.34 4.39
CA LYS A 309 -11.73 10.61 3.66
C LYS A 309 -11.09 11.75 4.44
N THR A 310 -11.29 11.81 5.75
CA THR A 310 -10.65 12.85 6.58
C THR A 310 -9.14 12.63 6.72
N LEU A 311 -8.70 11.40 6.99
CA LEU A 311 -7.28 11.05 7.12
C LEU A 311 -6.52 11.24 5.79
N GLY A 312 -7.15 10.94 4.66
CA GLY A 312 -6.57 11.18 3.33
C GLY A 312 -6.35 12.67 3.01
N SER A 313 -6.94 13.58 3.80
CA SER A 313 -6.67 15.02 3.69
C SER A 313 -5.54 15.53 4.59
N PHE A 314 -4.97 14.65 5.43
CA PHE A 314 -3.89 15.01 6.35
C PHE A 314 -2.52 14.95 5.66
N TYR A 315 -1.59 15.75 6.16
CA TYR A 315 -0.20 15.71 5.68
C TYR A 315 0.48 14.39 6.08
N PRO A 316 1.42 13.88 5.25
CA PRO A 316 2.17 12.67 5.58
C PRO A 316 2.87 12.73 6.95
N LYS A 317 3.39 13.91 7.34
CA LYS A 317 4.02 14.10 8.66
C LYS A 317 3.01 13.92 9.80
N THR A 318 1.79 14.43 9.64
CA THR A 318 0.69 14.26 10.61
C THR A 318 0.34 12.78 10.77
N LEU A 319 0.17 12.07 9.65
CA LEU A 319 -0.11 10.64 9.65
C LEU A 319 1.02 9.84 10.30
N GLN A 320 2.28 10.20 10.05
CA GLN A 320 3.43 9.55 10.68
C GLN A 320 3.44 9.73 12.21
N LEU A 321 3.06 10.91 12.72
CA LEU A 321 2.92 11.15 14.15
C LEU A 321 1.77 10.35 14.77
N MET A 322 0.62 10.27 14.08
CA MET A 322 -0.50 9.43 14.50
C MET A 322 -0.11 7.94 14.56
N CYS A 323 0.57 7.44 13.53
CA CYS A 323 1.10 6.07 13.51
C CYS A 323 2.08 5.84 14.67
N LYS A 324 3.01 6.77 14.93
CA LYS A 324 3.93 6.67 16.08
C LYS A 324 3.19 6.64 17.42
N GLY A 325 2.18 7.50 17.60
CA GLY A 325 1.38 7.54 18.82
C GLY A 325 0.58 6.25 19.06
N ALA A 326 0.21 5.55 17.98
CA ALA A 326 -0.46 4.25 18.03
C ALA A 326 0.52 3.05 18.01
N ALA A 327 1.84 3.29 18.06
CA ALA A 327 2.89 2.27 17.91
C ALA A 327 2.79 1.44 16.60
N ILE A 328 2.33 2.07 15.51
CA ILE A 328 2.19 1.46 14.18
C ILE A 328 3.34 1.91 13.28
N PRO A 329 4.01 1.00 12.56
CA PRO A 329 5.00 1.35 11.55
C PRO A 329 4.36 2.10 10.36
N PHE A 330 5.02 3.14 9.87
CA PHE A 330 4.57 3.94 8.71
C PHE A 330 5.19 3.40 7.42
N TYR A 331 4.39 2.73 6.59
CA TYR A 331 4.82 2.17 5.29
C TYR A 331 4.51 3.07 4.08
N GLY A 332 3.56 3.99 4.23
CA GLY A 332 3.12 4.89 3.18
C GLY A 332 1.84 5.62 3.57
N VAL A 333 1.46 6.63 2.79
CA VAL A 333 0.26 7.45 3.09
C VAL A 333 -1.01 6.62 3.04
N ASN A 334 -1.18 5.79 1.99
CA ASN A 334 -2.39 4.98 1.82
C ASN A 334 -2.53 3.92 2.93
N ASP A 335 -1.46 3.18 3.21
CA ASP A 335 -1.45 2.17 4.27
C ASP A 335 -1.71 2.79 5.65
N ALA A 336 -1.09 3.94 5.95
CA ALA A 336 -1.34 4.67 7.19
C ALA A 336 -2.81 5.09 7.32
N VAL A 337 -3.42 5.59 6.23
CA VAL A 337 -4.84 5.97 6.21
C VAL A 337 -5.75 4.76 6.45
N ASP A 338 -5.47 3.63 5.80
CA ASP A 338 -6.27 2.41 5.96
C ASP A 338 -6.17 1.81 7.37
N ILE A 339 -4.95 1.70 7.90
CA ILE A 339 -4.68 1.14 9.24
C ILE A 339 -5.27 2.06 10.33
N LEU A 340 -5.02 3.38 10.25
CA LEU A 340 -5.56 4.34 11.23
C LEU A 340 -7.10 4.41 11.17
N ALA A 341 -7.69 4.30 9.98
CA ALA A 341 -9.14 4.23 9.85
C ALA A 341 -9.71 2.97 10.49
N GLU A 342 -9.05 1.83 10.32
CA GLU A 342 -9.44 0.57 10.96
C GLU A 342 -9.33 0.63 12.48
N LEU A 343 -8.21 1.15 12.99
CA LEU A 343 -8.00 1.33 14.44
C LEU A 343 -9.07 2.24 15.05
N ARG A 344 -9.45 3.31 14.34
CA ARG A 344 -10.49 4.21 14.82
C ARG A 344 -11.88 3.55 14.81
N VAL A 345 -12.19 2.79 13.76
CA VAL A 345 -13.43 2.04 13.64
C VAL A 345 -13.54 0.99 14.75
N THR A 346 -12.48 0.22 15.00
CA THR A 346 -12.47 -0.78 16.07
C THR A 346 -12.64 -0.11 17.43
N PHE A 347 -11.96 1.01 17.70
CA PHE A 347 -12.14 1.74 18.95
C PHE A 347 -13.59 2.22 19.17
N CYS A 348 -14.23 2.82 18.15
CA CYS A 348 -15.57 3.39 18.28
C CYS A 348 -16.72 2.37 18.19
N PHE A 349 -16.55 1.26 17.46
CA PHE A 349 -17.60 0.26 17.26
C PHE A 349 -17.41 -1.00 18.13
N ARG A 350 -16.18 -1.48 18.35
CA ARG A 350 -15.98 -2.62 19.27
C ARG A 350 -16.16 -2.23 20.74
N GLY A 351 -15.85 -0.99 21.11
CA GLY A 351 -16.09 -0.48 22.47
C GLY A 351 -17.58 -0.35 22.86
N LYS A 352 -18.50 -0.50 21.89
CA LYS A 352 -19.95 -0.52 22.15
C LYS A 352 -20.54 -1.92 22.30
N ALA A 353 -19.74 -2.98 22.13
CA ALA A 353 -20.14 -4.29 22.61
C ALA A 353 -20.25 -4.19 24.14
N ALA A 354 -21.48 -4.29 24.64
CA ALA A 354 -21.86 -3.86 25.97
C ALA A 354 -20.90 -4.37 27.07
N PRO A 355 -20.43 -3.52 27.99
CA PRO A 355 -19.79 -3.95 29.23
C PRO A 355 -20.77 -4.66 30.20
N GLY A 356 -21.88 -5.19 29.70
CA GLY A 356 -22.97 -5.81 30.46
C GLY A 356 -23.28 -7.26 30.08
N SER A 357 -22.44 -7.95 29.29
CA SER A 357 -22.56 -9.41 29.16
C SER A 357 -21.82 -10.11 30.31
N THR A 358 -22.24 -9.82 31.54
CA THR A 358 -22.02 -10.68 32.69
C THR A 358 -22.94 -11.90 32.54
N SER A 359 -22.55 -12.85 31.70
CA SER A 359 -23.06 -14.22 31.80
C SER A 359 -22.36 -14.88 32.98
N SER A 360 -22.81 -14.54 34.19
CA SER A 360 -22.61 -15.34 35.38
C SER A 360 -23.33 -16.67 35.17
N LYS A 361 -22.58 -17.68 34.72
CA LYS A 361 -22.92 -19.07 34.99
C LYS A 361 -21.67 -19.73 35.55
N GLU A 362 -21.60 -19.61 36.87
CA GLU A 362 -20.96 -20.58 37.73
C GLU A 362 -21.62 -21.93 37.45
N ASP A 363 -21.05 -22.73 36.55
CA ASP A 363 -21.11 -24.19 36.62
C ASP A 363 -19.67 -24.59 36.96
N GLU A 364 -19.30 -24.47 38.24
CA GLU A 364 -19.29 -25.60 39.17
C GLU A 364 -18.39 -26.73 38.67
N ILE A 365 -17.10 -26.56 38.99
CA ILE A 365 -16.19 -27.57 39.53
C ILE A 365 -16.87 -28.95 39.71
N GLN A 366 -16.73 -29.83 38.72
CA GLN A 366 -16.72 -31.26 38.98
C GLN A 366 -15.36 -31.83 38.60
N ILE A 367 -14.47 -31.71 39.59
CA ILE A 367 -13.24 -32.47 39.72
C ILE A 367 -13.61 -33.96 39.76
N ARG A 368 -13.36 -34.63 38.64
CA ARG A 368 -13.18 -36.09 38.54
C ARG A 368 -12.00 -36.22 37.57
N GLY A 369 -10.76 -36.17 38.05
CA GLY A 369 -10.22 -37.25 38.86
C GLY A 369 -10.00 -38.45 37.95
N ASP A 370 -8.99 -38.38 37.08
CA ASP A 370 -8.29 -39.58 36.63
C ASP A 370 -6.83 -39.24 36.31
N LYS A 371 -6.00 -39.66 37.26
CA LYS A 371 -4.56 -39.88 37.12
C LYS A 371 -4.34 -41.11 36.23
N LYS A 372 -3.41 -40.97 35.29
CA LYS A 372 -2.50 -42.01 34.78
C LYS A 372 -1.37 -41.20 34.15
N GLU A 373 -0.22 -40.93 34.79
CA GLU A 373 0.73 -41.89 35.37
C GLU A 373 0.76 -43.18 34.54
N ASP A 374 1.38 -43.10 33.37
CA ASP A 374 2.06 -44.24 32.78
C ASP A 374 3.54 -43.89 32.65
N SER A 375 4.28 -44.39 33.63
CA SER A 375 5.72 -44.52 33.67
C SER A 375 6.15 -45.61 32.68
N GLY A 376 6.71 -45.21 31.55
CA GLY A 376 7.45 -46.10 30.66
C GLY A 376 8.91 -45.66 30.58
N GLU A 377 9.70 -46.06 31.58
CA GLU A 377 11.16 -46.16 31.46
C GLU A 377 11.51 -47.64 31.14
N PRO A 378 12.78 -47.96 30.82
CA PRO A 378 13.25 -48.45 29.52
C PRO A 378 13.50 -49.96 29.50
N ASP A 379 13.80 -50.53 28.32
CA ASP A 379 14.77 -51.62 28.17
C ASP A 379 15.17 -51.81 26.68
N GLU A 380 16.45 -52.16 26.52
CA GLU A 380 17.28 -52.47 25.33
C GLU A 380 17.98 -51.33 24.56
#